data_AF-A0A1M7KY19-F1
#
_entry.id   AF-A0A1M7KY19-F1
#
_cell.length_a   1.000
_cell.length_b   1.000
_cell.length_c   1.000
_cell.angle_alpha   90.00
_cell.angle_beta   90.00
_cell.angle_gamma   90.00
#
_symmetry.space_group_name_H-M   'P 1'
#
loop_
_entity.id
_entity.type
_entity.pdbx_description
1 polymer ?
#
loop_
_entity_poly.entity_id
_entity_poly.type
_entity_poly.pdbx_seq_one_letter_code
_entity_poly.pdbx_strand_id
1 'polypeptide(L)'
;MKEILVLLSLICLLSCSKTESVQGKEQTKTFRTSFLEIEIPQSYSVDSADHWDKGRSLFLNNKKGETVMTIRSGLNSVYALNERAIYSTEEFSVNNKIDTNMYWEGKTYKERIVVLQSNRLEKVVVRDEPVVHNFPIMFEFICFLDYLDSQTCDDIVNSVKRMQE
;
A
#
# COMPACT_ATOMS: atom_id res chain seq x y z
N MET A 1 -18.01 -56.59 24.65
CA MET A 1 -17.36 -55.33 25.08
C MET A 1 -16.08 -54.96 24.30
N LYS A 2 -15.56 -55.80 23.37
CA LYS A 2 -14.42 -55.42 22.52
C LYS A 2 -14.82 -54.67 21.24
N GLU A 3 -16.02 -54.90 20.71
CA GLU A 3 -16.41 -54.32 19.41
C GLU A 3 -16.91 -52.88 19.49
N ILE A 4 -17.40 -52.43 20.65
CA ILE A 4 -17.80 -51.03 20.87
C ILE A 4 -16.58 -50.10 20.91
N LEU A 5 -15.42 -50.60 21.37
CA LEU A 5 -14.19 -49.82 21.45
C LEU A 5 -13.57 -49.55 20.07
N VAL A 6 -13.79 -50.45 19.09
CA VAL A 6 -13.30 -50.28 17.71
C VAL A 6 -14.16 -49.31 16.92
N LEU A 7 -15.46 -49.21 17.25
CA LEU A 7 -16.35 -48.25 16.60
C LEU A 7 -16.08 -46.80 17.03
N LEU A 8 -15.68 -46.57 18.30
CA LEU A 8 -15.30 -45.24 18.79
C LEU A 8 -13.96 -44.73 18.23
N SER A 9 -13.01 -45.61 17.91
CA SER A 9 -11.73 -45.17 17.31
C SER A 9 -11.87 -44.77 15.84
N LEU A 10 -12.83 -45.34 15.11
CA LEU A 10 -13.11 -44.95 13.72
C LEU A 10 -13.78 -43.58 13.60
N ILE A 11 -14.63 -43.20 14.56
CA ILE A 11 -15.30 -41.89 14.58
C ILE A 11 -14.30 -40.76 14.90
N CYS A 12 -13.28 -41.03 15.73
CA CYS A 12 -12.21 -40.06 16.00
C CYS A 12 -11.28 -39.81 14.81
N LEU A 13 -11.16 -40.75 13.86
CA LEU A 13 -10.32 -40.58 12.66
C LEU A 13 -11.03 -39.84 11.52
N LEU A 14 -12.36 -39.79 11.52
CA LEU A 14 -13.16 -39.09 10.50
C LEU A 14 -13.48 -37.62 10.87
N SER A 15 -13.24 -37.21 12.12
CA SER A 15 -13.36 -35.79 12.53
C SER A 15 -12.19 -34.91 12.08
N CYS A 16 -11.21 -35.45 11.36
CA CYS A 16 -10.10 -34.69 10.78
C CYS A 16 -10.35 -34.40 9.29
N SER A 17 -11.50 -33.80 8.96
CA SER A 17 -11.75 -33.30 7.61
C SER A 17 -12.79 -32.17 7.59
N LYS A 18 -12.57 -31.18 8.44
CA LYS A 18 -12.94 -29.80 8.13
C LYS A 18 -11.77 -28.90 8.50
N THR A 19 -10.74 -28.93 7.67
CA THR A 19 -10.03 -27.69 7.39
C THR A 19 -11.05 -26.83 6.65
N GLU A 20 -11.92 -26.17 7.42
CA GLU A 20 -12.48 -24.92 6.98
C GLU A 20 -11.26 -24.11 6.57
N SER A 21 -11.09 -23.94 5.26
CA SER A 21 -10.34 -22.83 4.71
C SER A 21 -11.08 -21.57 5.16
N VAL A 22 -10.96 -21.24 6.44
CA VAL A 22 -10.91 -19.86 6.87
C VAL A 22 -9.81 -19.32 5.99
N GLN A 23 -10.19 -18.55 4.97
CA GLN A 23 -9.29 -17.64 4.30
C GLN A 23 -8.64 -16.85 5.43
N GLY A 24 -7.49 -17.34 5.90
CA GLY A 24 -6.75 -16.67 6.94
C GLY A 24 -6.38 -15.36 6.30
N LYS A 25 -7.04 -14.27 6.73
CA LYS A 25 -6.68 -12.92 6.32
C LYS A 25 -5.18 -12.85 6.43
N GLU A 26 -4.52 -12.64 5.30
CA GLU A 26 -3.08 -12.50 5.29
C GLU A 26 -2.72 -11.42 6.30
N GLN A 27 -1.81 -11.74 7.23
CA GLN A 27 -1.44 -10.78 8.25
C GLN A 27 -0.80 -9.58 7.58
N THR A 28 -1.27 -8.38 7.90
CA THR A 28 -0.69 -7.13 7.42
C THR A 28 0.25 -6.53 8.47
N LYS A 29 1.15 -5.67 8.01
CA LYS A 29 1.96 -4.78 8.82
C LYS A 29 1.69 -3.35 8.37
N THR A 30 1.64 -2.44 9.33
CA THR A 30 1.46 -1.02 9.05
C THR A 30 2.81 -0.39 8.74
N PHE A 31 2.91 0.25 7.58
CA PHE A 31 4.05 1.07 7.19
C PHE A 31 3.64 2.54 7.27
N ARG A 32 4.49 3.37 7.88
CA ARG A 32 4.22 4.78 8.13
C ARG A 32 5.31 5.65 7.56
N THR A 33 4.89 6.81 7.06
CA THR A 33 5.75 7.90 6.60
C THR A 33 5.33 9.19 7.29
N SER A 34 5.88 10.33 6.88
CA SER A 34 5.40 11.64 7.33
C SER A 34 4.01 12.01 6.79
N PHE A 35 3.54 11.38 5.69
CA PHE A 35 2.30 11.81 5.00
C PHE A 35 1.21 10.73 4.94
N LEU A 36 1.61 9.45 4.86
CA LEU A 36 0.71 8.32 4.74
C LEU A 36 1.06 7.18 5.70
N GLU A 37 0.01 6.48 6.10
CA GLU A 37 0.02 5.14 6.67
C GLU A 37 -0.55 4.18 5.62
N ILE A 38 0.03 3.00 5.49
CA ILE A 38 -0.44 1.96 4.56
C ILE A 38 -0.31 0.58 5.20
N GLU A 39 -1.29 -0.28 4.96
CA GLU A 39 -1.23 -1.68 5.38
C GLU A 39 -0.66 -2.53 4.25
N ILE A 40 0.39 -3.29 4.57
CA ILE A 40 1.13 -4.11 3.62
C ILE A 40 1.11 -5.56 4.10
N PRO A 41 0.84 -6.54 3.23
CA PRO A 41 1.00 -7.96 3.58
C PRO A 41 2.37 -8.26 4.19
N GLN A 42 2.42 -9.00 5.30
CA GLN A 42 3.67 -9.37 5.98
C GLN A 42 4.59 -10.21 5.10
N SER A 43 4.05 -10.87 4.09
CA SER A 43 4.80 -11.63 3.09
C SER A 43 5.70 -10.75 2.20
N TYR A 44 5.44 -9.44 2.16
CA TYR A 44 6.20 -8.49 1.36
C TYR A 44 7.23 -7.73 2.21
N SER A 45 8.43 -7.54 1.65
CA SER A 45 9.41 -6.60 2.20
C SER A 45 9.18 -5.21 1.60
N VAL A 46 9.58 -4.19 2.35
CA VAL A 46 9.60 -2.81 1.86
C VAL A 46 11.06 -2.41 1.85
N ASP A 47 11.60 -2.13 0.67
CA ASP A 47 12.94 -1.57 0.57
C ASP A 47 12.80 -0.07 0.88
N SER A 48 13.29 0.33 2.07
CA SER A 48 13.33 1.73 2.45
C SER A 48 14.38 2.44 1.62
N ALA A 49 13.96 3.30 0.70
CA ALA A 49 14.80 4.39 0.25
C ALA A 49 14.70 5.49 1.32
N ASP A 50 15.73 5.61 2.17
CA ASP A 50 15.83 6.73 3.11
C ASP A 50 15.49 8.06 2.39
N HIS A 51 14.61 8.85 3.01
CA HIS A 51 14.07 10.12 2.50
C HIS A 51 13.06 10.04 1.34
N TRP A 52 12.05 9.17 1.45
CA TRP A 52 10.91 9.16 0.51
C TRP A 52 10.15 10.49 0.44
N ASP A 53 10.11 11.23 1.54
CA ASP A 53 9.61 12.60 1.63
C ASP A 53 10.31 13.60 0.68
N LYS A 54 11.46 13.22 0.09
CA LYS A 54 12.23 14.01 -0.90
C LYS A 54 12.10 13.47 -2.33
N GLY A 55 10.95 12.89 -2.68
CA GLY A 55 10.65 12.48 -4.06
C GLY A 55 11.26 11.13 -4.48
N ARG A 56 11.61 10.26 -3.52
CA ARG A 56 12.05 8.90 -3.84
C ARG A 56 10.87 7.95 -4.08
N SER A 57 11.15 6.68 -4.34
CA SER A 57 10.13 5.63 -4.51
C SER A 57 10.27 4.62 -3.38
N LEU A 58 9.14 4.05 -2.93
CA LEU A 58 9.17 2.78 -2.22
C LEU A 58 9.03 1.63 -3.20
N PHE A 59 9.69 0.54 -2.86
CA PHE A 59 9.56 -0.73 -3.55
C PHE A 59 9.05 -1.76 -2.56
N LEU A 60 7.93 -2.38 -2.91
CA LEU A 60 7.46 -3.58 -2.24
C LEU A 60 7.94 -4.79 -3.02
N ASN A 61 8.59 -5.72 -2.33
CA ASN A 61 9.11 -6.93 -2.95
C ASN A 61 8.46 -8.17 -2.34
N ASN A 62 8.22 -9.19 -3.16
CA ASN A 62 7.74 -10.48 -2.68
C ASN A 62 8.87 -11.32 -2.06
N LYS A 63 8.52 -12.52 -1.56
CA LYS A 63 9.49 -13.47 -0.95
C LYS A 63 10.59 -13.95 -1.92
N LYS A 64 10.42 -13.77 -3.23
CA LYS A 64 11.42 -14.11 -4.25
C LYS A 64 12.35 -12.94 -4.57
N GLY A 65 12.14 -11.77 -3.95
CA GLY A 65 12.87 -10.55 -4.25
C GLY A 65 12.40 -9.82 -5.51
N GLU A 66 11.25 -10.18 -6.07
CA GLU A 66 10.68 -9.49 -7.23
C GLU A 66 9.89 -8.27 -6.73
N THR A 67 10.12 -7.11 -7.34
CA THR A 67 9.33 -5.90 -7.06
C THR A 67 7.91 -6.09 -7.56
N VAL A 68 6.96 -6.09 -6.63
CA VAL A 68 5.53 -6.28 -6.89
C VAL A 68 4.76 -4.98 -6.96
N MET A 69 5.26 -3.94 -6.31
CA MET A 69 4.68 -2.61 -6.36
C MET A 69 5.74 -1.53 -6.17
N THR A 70 5.63 -0.45 -6.94
CA THR A 70 6.37 0.79 -6.71
C THR A 70 5.40 1.87 -6.25
N ILE A 71 5.74 2.60 -5.18
CA ILE A 71 4.96 3.75 -4.74
C ILE A 71 5.79 5.01 -4.89
N ARG A 72 5.30 5.98 -5.65
CA ARG A 72 5.97 7.26 -5.93
C ARG A 72 5.21 8.39 -5.29
N SER A 73 5.94 9.33 -4.71
CA SER A 73 5.37 10.59 -4.25
C SER A 73 5.49 11.63 -5.35
N GLY A 74 4.38 12.28 -5.70
CA GLY A 74 4.34 13.45 -6.57
C GLY A 74 4.79 14.74 -5.89
N LEU A 75 5.27 14.68 -4.63
CA LEU A 75 5.84 15.82 -3.93
C LEU A 75 7.17 16.23 -4.58
N ASN A 76 7.06 17.09 -5.58
CA ASN A 76 8.16 17.84 -6.18
C ASN A 76 8.08 19.33 -5.79
N SER A 77 7.47 19.65 -4.64
CA SER A 77 7.37 21.03 -4.19
C SER A 77 8.65 21.41 -3.45
N VAL A 78 9.37 22.42 -3.96
CA VAL A 78 10.55 23.04 -3.33
C VAL A 78 10.27 23.49 -1.87
N TYR A 79 8.99 23.62 -1.50
CA TYR A 79 8.51 24.01 -0.17
C TYR A 79 8.29 22.86 0.83
N ALA A 80 8.36 21.59 0.39
CA ALA A 80 8.22 20.43 1.29
C ALA A 80 9.36 20.31 2.32
N LEU A 81 10.43 21.10 2.17
CA LEU A 81 11.58 21.17 3.08
C LEU A 81 11.44 22.25 4.16
N ASN A 82 10.37 23.06 4.15
CA ASN A 82 10.15 24.08 5.18
C ASN A 82 9.29 23.53 6.33
N GLU A 83 9.91 23.39 7.50
CA GLU A 83 9.39 22.80 8.75
C GLU A 83 8.17 23.51 9.38
N ARG A 84 7.44 24.37 8.66
CA ARG A 84 6.33 25.19 9.19
C ARG A 84 5.04 25.12 8.37
N ALA A 85 4.90 24.13 7.51
CA ALA A 85 3.62 23.84 6.89
C ALA A 85 2.66 23.29 7.95
N ILE A 86 1.56 24.01 8.25
CA ILE A 86 0.44 23.47 9.03
C ILE A 86 -0.51 22.80 8.04
N TYR A 87 -0.72 21.50 8.20
CA TYR A 87 -1.49 20.67 7.27
C TYR A 87 -2.96 20.56 7.69
N SER A 88 -3.90 21.05 6.87
CA SER A 88 -5.33 20.69 7.01
C SER A 88 -5.87 20.16 5.69
N THR A 89 -6.27 18.89 5.64
CA THR A 89 -6.61 18.19 4.39
C THR A 89 -7.73 17.17 4.58
N GLU A 90 -8.48 16.91 3.52
CA GLU A 90 -9.46 15.82 3.38
C GLU A 90 -8.76 14.45 3.20
N GLU A 91 -9.51 13.34 3.29
CA GLU A 91 -9.03 11.97 3.04
C GLU A 91 -8.47 11.81 1.61
N PHE A 92 -7.67 10.77 1.37
CA PHE A 92 -7.21 10.47 0.00
C PHE A 92 -8.37 9.99 -0.86
N SER A 93 -8.42 10.46 -2.10
CA SER A 93 -9.35 9.98 -3.12
C SER A 93 -8.58 9.33 -4.27
N VAL A 94 -9.14 8.28 -4.85
CA VAL A 94 -8.62 7.71 -6.10
C VAL A 94 -8.94 8.68 -7.23
N ASN A 95 -7.91 9.31 -7.80
CA ASN A 95 -8.05 10.21 -8.94
C ASN A 95 -8.14 9.39 -10.24
N ASN A 96 -7.21 8.45 -10.42
CA ASN A 96 -7.13 7.61 -11.62
C ASN A 96 -6.78 6.16 -11.27
N LYS A 97 -7.29 5.22 -12.08
CA LYS A 97 -6.92 3.80 -12.08
C LYS A 97 -6.85 3.32 -13.52
N ILE A 98 -5.68 2.84 -13.93
CA ILE A 98 -5.41 2.44 -15.33
C ILE A 98 -4.71 1.08 -15.30
N ASP A 99 -5.25 0.12 -16.03
CA ASP A 99 -4.58 -1.15 -16.33
C ASP A 99 -3.89 -1.00 -17.70
N THR A 100 -2.58 -1.24 -17.76
CA THR A 100 -1.76 -1.05 -18.95
C THR A 100 -0.66 -2.12 -19.05
N ASN A 101 0.12 -2.06 -20.13
CA ASN A 101 1.29 -2.89 -20.32
C ASN A 101 2.54 -2.01 -20.39
N MET A 102 3.57 -2.37 -19.63
CA MET A 102 4.91 -1.80 -19.72
C MET A 102 5.81 -2.74 -20.53
N TYR A 103 6.66 -2.19 -21.39
CA TYR A 103 7.70 -2.96 -22.06
C TYR A 103 9.07 -2.59 -21.46
N TRP A 104 9.76 -3.57 -20.89
CA TRP A 104 11.08 -3.40 -20.29
C TRP A 104 11.96 -4.61 -20.64
N GLU A 105 13.19 -4.36 -21.09
CA GLU A 105 14.20 -5.40 -21.39
C GLU A 105 13.68 -6.60 -22.22
N GLY A 106 12.89 -6.34 -23.27
CA GLY A 106 12.40 -7.42 -24.13
C GLY A 106 11.17 -8.16 -23.61
N LYS A 107 10.63 -7.75 -22.46
CA LYS A 107 9.46 -8.37 -21.83
C LYS A 107 8.33 -7.37 -21.69
N THR A 108 7.11 -7.86 -21.85
CA THR A 108 5.89 -7.11 -21.55
C THR A 108 5.42 -7.50 -20.16
N TYR A 109 5.23 -6.49 -19.32
CA TYR A 109 4.70 -6.60 -17.98
C TYR A 109 3.30 -6.00 -17.94
N LYS A 110 2.38 -6.66 -17.25
CA LYS A 110 1.06 -6.11 -16.94
C LYS A 110 1.20 -5.25 -15.70
N GLU A 111 0.70 -4.03 -15.76
CA GLU A 111 0.70 -3.16 -14.60
C GLU A 111 -0.65 -2.46 -14.41
N ARG A 112 -0.97 -2.20 -13.14
CA ARG A 112 -2.04 -1.32 -12.73
C ARG A 112 -1.44 -0.09 -12.08
N ILE A 113 -1.76 1.08 -12.61
CA ILE A 113 -1.38 2.36 -12.04
C ILE A 113 -2.59 2.94 -11.32
N VAL A 114 -2.46 3.18 -10.02
CA VAL A 114 -3.49 3.86 -9.22
C VAL A 114 -2.90 5.15 -8.66
N VAL A 115 -3.56 6.27 -8.94
CA VAL A 115 -3.16 7.58 -8.44
C VAL A 115 -4.10 7.99 -7.33
N LEU A 116 -3.57 8.11 -6.12
CA LEU A 116 -4.24 8.73 -4.99
C LEU A 116 -3.91 10.22 -4.96
N GLN A 117 -4.93 11.06 -4.78
CA GLN A 117 -4.76 12.49 -4.60
C GLN A 117 -5.51 12.96 -3.35
N SER A 118 -4.89 13.90 -2.64
CA SER A 118 -5.54 14.72 -1.62
C SER A 118 -5.10 16.18 -1.82
N ASN A 119 -5.78 17.10 -1.16
CA ASN A 119 -5.48 18.52 -1.18
C ASN A 119 -4.91 18.94 0.17
N ARG A 120 -3.72 19.54 0.18
CA ARG A 120 -3.16 20.16 1.39
C ARG A 120 -3.35 21.65 1.43
N LEU A 121 -3.88 22.14 2.55
CA LEU A 121 -3.74 23.54 2.90
C LEU A 121 -2.39 23.73 3.57
N GLU A 122 -1.60 24.66 3.05
CA GLU A 122 -0.30 25.05 3.59
C GLU A 122 -0.32 26.54 3.88
N LYS A 123 0.04 26.91 5.11
CA LYS A 123 0.20 28.31 5.51
C LYS A 123 1.61 28.77 5.15
N VAL A 124 1.73 29.60 4.11
CA VAL A 124 2.99 30.16 3.62
C VAL A 124 3.06 31.64 4.01
N VAL A 125 4.21 32.12 4.44
CA VAL A 125 4.42 33.55 4.70
C VAL A 125 4.93 34.21 3.42
N VAL A 126 4.14 35.13 2.87
CA VAL A 126 4.50 35.89 1.66
C VAL A 126 4.52 37.37 2.06
N ARG A 127 5.71 38.00 2.03
CA ARG A 127 5.91 39.40 2.43
C ARG A 127 5.38 39.69 3.85
N ASP A 128 5.75 38.84 4.80
CA ASP A 128 5.35 38.90 6.22
C ASP A 128 3.85 38.69 6.50
N GLU A 129 3.04 38.41 5.49
CA GLU A 129 1.63 38.05 5.64
C GLU A 129 1.41 36.54 5.50
N PRO A 130 0.63 35.90 6.40
CA PRO A 130 0.28 34.50 6.26
C PRO A 130 -0.79 34.29 5.18
N VAL A 131 -0.45 33.55 4.13
CA VAL A 131 -1.37 33.14 3.07
C VAL A 131 -1.60 31.63 3.15
N VAL A 132 -2.85 31.20 3.05
CA VAL A 132 -3.21 29.78 2.97
C VAL A 132 -3.29 29.40 1.49
N HIS A 133 -2.44 28.48 1.06
CA HIS A 133 -2.44 27.94 -0.29
C HIS A 133 -2.94 26.50 -0.30
N ASN A 134 -3.70 26.13 -1.33
CA ASN A 134 -4.03 24.75 -1.61
C ASN A 134 -2.98 24.15 -2.55
N PHE A 135 -2.33 23.08 -2.11
CA PHE A 135 -1.38 22.31 -2.89
C PHE A 135 -1.89 20.87 -3.03
N PRO A 136 -1.93 20.30 -4.24
CA PRO A 136 -2.24 18.88 -4.39
C PRO A 136 -1.09 18.03 -3.85
N ILE A 137 -1.42 16.96 -3.11
CA ILE A 137 -0.52 15.85 -2.82
C ILE A 137 -0.98 14.67 -3.66
N MET A 138 -0.04 14.01 -4.35
CA MET A 138 -0.33 12.85 -5.17
C MET A 138 0.61 11.71 -4.83
N PHE A 139 0.08 10.48 -4.83
CA PHE A 139 0.84 9.24 -4.74
C PHE A 139 0.46 8.33 -5.89
N GLU A 140 1.46 7.81 -6.60
CA GLU A 140 1.28 6.88 -7.70
C GLU A 140 1.69 5.48 -7.24
N PHE A 141 0.76 4.53 -7.30
CA PHE A 141 0.94 3.13 -7.00
C PHE A 141 1.01 2.36 -8.31
N ILE A 142 2.17 1.79 -8.61
CA ILE A 142 2.39 0.97 -9.81
C ILE A 142 2.46 -0.49 -9.35
N CYS A 143 1.40 -1.24 -9.58
CA CYS A 143 1.27 -2.66 -9.25
C CYS A 143 1.69 -3.52 -10.45
N PHE A 144 2.68 -4.40 -10.30
CA PHE A 144 3.08 -5.34 -11.34
C PHE A 144 2.22 -6.62 -11.27
N LEU A 145 1.24 -6.72 -12.15
CA LEU A 145 0.19 -7.75 -12.07
C LEU A 145 0.66 -9.16 -12.44
N ASP A 146 1.87 -9.30 -12.99
CA ASP A 146 2.51 -10.59 -13.18
C ASP A 146 3.02 -11.20 -11.87
N TYR A 147 3.15 -10.38 -10.82
CA TYR A 147 3.67 -10.77 -9.50
C TYR A 147 2.71 -10.50 -8.34
N LEU A 148 1.73 -9.62 -8.55
CA LEU A 148 0.74 -9.18 -7.57
C LEU A 148 -0.67 -9.32 -8.17
N ASP A 149 -1.57 -10.03 -7.51
CA ASP A 149 -2.94 -10.08 -8.00
C ASP A 149 -3.65 -8.72 -7.83
N SER A 150 -4.66 -8.48 -8.67
CA SER A 150 -5.40 -7.23 -8.69
C SER A 150 -6.11 -6.90 -7.38
N GLN A 151 -6.57 -7.92 -6.63
CA GLN A 151 -7.26 -7.70 -5.36
C GLN A 151 -6.27 -7.24 -4.30
N THR A 152 -5.11 -7.88 -4.19
CA THR A 152 -4.06 -7.45 -3.25
C THR A 152 -3.56 -6.04 -3.56
N CYS A 153 -3.43 -5.67 -4.83
CA CYS A 153 -3.15 -4.28 -5.23
C CYS A 153 -4.24 -3.31 -4.71
N ASP A 154 -5.51 -3.63 -4.94
CA ASP A 154 -6.63 -2.79 -4.50
C ASP A 154 -6.72 -2.72 -2.96
N ASP A 155 -6.48 -3.83 -2.25
CA ASP A 155 -6.47 -3.88 -0.79
C ASP A 155 -5.36 -2.99 -0.20
N ILE A 156 -4.14 -3.07 -0.75
CA ILE A 156 -3.03 -2.21 -0.35
C ILE A 156 -3.38 -0.74 -0.57
N VAL A 157 -3.87 -0.38 -1.76
CA VAL A 157 -4.22 1.00 -2.10
C VAL A 157 -5.37 1.54 -1.23
N ASN A 158 -6.41 0.74 -1.00
CA ASN A 158 -7.55 1.13 -0.19
C ASN A 158 -7.23 1.21 1.31
N SER A 159 -6.12 0.60 1.75
CA SER A 159 -5.65 0.71 3.13
C SER A 159 -4.97 2.04 3.43
N VAL A 160 -4.64 2.84 2.40
CA VAL A 160 -3.90 4.08 2.56
C VAL A 160 -4.70 5.08 3.36
N LYS A 161 -4.10 5.53 4.46
CA LYS A 161 -4.63 6.57 5.33
C LYS A 161 -3.65 7.72 5.39
N ARG A 162 -4.16 8.92 5.67
CA ARG A 162 -3.31 10.07 5.98
C ARG A 162 -2.72 9.92 7.37
N MET A 163 -1.46 10.29 7.54
CA MET A 163 -0.90 10.51 8.87
C MET A 163 -1.50 11.81 9.43
N GLN A 164 -2.18 11.72 10.58
CA GLN A 164 -2.60 12.89 11.33
C GLN A 164 -1.48 13.23 12.33
N GLU A 165 -0.93 14.43 12.22
CA GLU A 165 -0.08 15.03 13.27
C GLU A 165 -0.92 15.46 14.47
#